data_AF-H9WDA0-F1
#
_entry.id   AF-H9WDA0-F1
#
_cell.length_a   1.000
_cell.length_b   1.000
_cell.length_c   1.000
_cell.angle_alpha   90.00
_cell.angle_beta   90.00
_cell.angle_gamma   90.00
#
_symmetry.space_group_name_H-M   'P 1'
#
loop_
_entity.id
_entity.type
_entity.pdbx_description
1 polymer ?
#
loop_
_entity_poly.entity_id
_entity_poly.type
_entity_poly.pdbx_seq_one_letter_code
_entity_poly.pdbx_strand_id
1 'polypeptide(L)'
;DDLTTTLVEQCRQSQFTVRKLVEGAGDNEPLLFEALNVNDDIQRVLSKYEEMLKVPTSKSASVSEPASIPVNVEDEASPGAAQEDTLIRSRFSKPLKPHPRLGEDVAISDLDDMIFGKKGGNSGERDSHKDDHHSLI
;
A
#
# COMPACT_ATOMS: atom_id res chain seq x y z
N ASP A 1 4.44 -18.03 17.25
CA ASP A 1 5.68 -17.79 16.47
C ASP A 1 6.72 -17.24 17.42
N ASP A 2 7.72 -18.07 17.71
CA ASP A 2 8.72 -17.78 18.75
C ASP A 2 9.67 -16.67 18.31
N LEU A 3 9.94 -16.55 17.01
CA LEU A 3 10.74 -15.47 16.45
C LEU A 3 10.03 -14.13 16.63
N THR A 4 8.76 -14.02 16.22
CA THR A 4 7.99 -12.77 16.39
C THR A 4 7.90 -12.36 17.85
N THR A 5 7.66 -13.31 18.76
CA THR A 5 7.59 -13.03 20.21
C THR A 5 8.92 -12.48 20.74
N THR A 6 10.04 -13.09 20.33
CA THR A 6 11.39 -12.63 20.71
C THR A 6 11.67 -11.22 20.19
N LEU A 7 11.32 -10.92 18.94
CA LEU A 7 11.52 -9.59 18.35
C LEU A 7 10.68 -8.52 19.09
N VAL A 8 9.45 -8.85 19.50
CA VAL A 8 8.59 -7.95 20.29
C VAL A 8 9.19 -7.67 21.67
N GLU A 9 9.73 -8.69 22.33
CA GLU A 9 10.46 -8.55 23.59
C GLU A 9 11.65 -7.59 23.44
N GLN A 10 12.41 -7.73 22.34
CA GLN A 10 13.53 -6.83 22.02
C GLN A 10 13.07 -5.39 21.76
N CYS A 11 11.93 -5.19 21.08
CA CYS A 11 11.34 -3.86 20.91
C CYS A 11 10.99 -3.24 22.27
N ARG A 12 10.40 -4.01 23.20
CA ARG A 12 10.09 -3.52 24.56
C ARG A 12 11.35 -3.14 25.33
N GLN A 13 12.39 -3.99 25.26
CA GLN A 13 13.67 -3.68 25.89
C GLN A 13 14.31 -2.42 25.29
N SER A 14 14.25 -2.28 23.98
CA SER A 14 14.77 -1.11 23.25
C SER A 14 14.00 0.16 23.61
N GLN A 15 12.68 0.06 23.82
CA GLN A 15 11.85 1.20 24.26
C GLN A 15 12.34 1.80 25.57
N PHE A 16 12.75 0.96 26.53
CA PHE A 16 13.30 1.42 27.81
C PHE A 16 14.61 2.18 27.62
N THR A 17 15.51 1.64 26.78
CA THR A 17 16.78 2.31 26.45
C THR A 17 16.55 3.64 25.74
N VAL A 18 15.66 3.69 24.74
CA VAL A 18 15.31 4.91 24.02
C VAL A 18 14.70 5.96 24.94
N ARG A 19 13.83 5.56 25.88
CA ARG A 19 13.26 6.49 26.87
C ARG A 19 14.34 7.15 27.72
N LYS A 20 15.35 6.39 28.15
CA LYS A 20 16.52 6.95 28.85
C LYS A 20 17.32 7.93 27.99
N LEU A 21 17.44 7.68 26.68
CA LEU A 21 18.10 8.60 25.77
C LEU A 21 17.31 9.90 25.61
N VAL A 22 15.97 9.83 25.54
CA VAL A 22 15.10 11.01 25.52
C VAL A 22 15.27 11.84 26.80
N GLU A 23 15.23 11.19 27.97
CA GLU A 23 15.42 11.85 29.27
C GLU A 23 16.82 12.47 29.42
N GLY A 24 17.84 11.84 28.82
CA GLY A 24 19.24 12.27 28.89
C GLY A 24 19.70 13.21 27.77
N ALA A 25 18.87 13.50 26.77
CA ALA A 25 19.27 14.29 25.60
C ALA A 25 19.60 15.76 25.95
N GLY A 26 18.97 16.32 26.99
CA GLY A 26 19.20 17.71 27.40
C GLY A 26 18.97 18.68 26.25
N ASP A 27 20.00 19.47 25.92
CA ASP A 27 19.97 20.48 24.84
C ASP A 27 20.40 19.91 23.48
N ASN A 28 20.70 18.61 23.38
CA ASN A 28 21.06 17.97 22.11
C ASN A 28 19.79 17.64 21.31
N GLU A 29 19.20 18.67 20.68
CA GLU A 29 17.97 18.55 19.90
C GLU A 29 18.06 17.52 18.77
N PRO A 30 19.15 17.41 17.98
CA PRO A 30 19.27 16.35 16.97
C PRO A 30 19.09 14.95 17.55
N LEU A 31 19.75 14.66 18.68
CA LEU A 31 19.62 13.38 19.37
C LEU A 31 18.20 13.16 19.90
N LEU A 32 17.56 14.21 20.42
CA LEU A 32 16.18 14.13 20.90
C LEU A 32 15.21 13.79 19.76
N PHE A 33 15.33 14.44 18.59
CA PHE A 33 14.47 14.16 17.44
C PHE A 33 14.65 12.74 16.92
N GLU A 34 15.90 12.26 16.82
CA GLU A 34 16.17 10.88 16.42
C GLU A 34 15.61 9.88 17.45
N ALA A 35 15.83 10.11 18.73
CA ALA A 35 15.33 9.25 19.80
C ALA A 35 13.80 9.18 19.83
N LEU A 36 13.12 10.32 19.63
CA LEU A 36 11.66 10.38 19.53
C LEU A 36 11.14 9.65 18.28
N ASN A 37 11.78 9.84 17.12
CA ASN A 37 11.38 9.12 15.91
C ASN A 37 11.51 7.60 16.07
N VAL A 38 12.62 7.13 16.66
CA VAL A 38 12.79 5.70 16.97
C VAL A 38 11.74 5.23 17.98
N ASN A 39 11.36 6.07 18.95
CA ASN A 39 10.31 5.73 19.90
C ASN A 39 8.96 5.51 19.20
N ASP A 40 8.60 6.38 18.26
CA ASP A 40 7.37 6.27 17.47
C ASP A 40 7.35 4.99 16.62
N ASP A 41 8.48 4.64 16.00
CA ASP A 41 8.63 3.40 15.25
C ASP A 41 8.44 2.16 16.15
N ILE A 42 9.03 2.16 17.34
CA ILE A 42 8.85 1.07 18.33
C ILE A 42 7.39 0.97 18.76
N GLN A 43 6.75 2.10 19.10
CA GLN A 43 5.34 2.12 19.50
C GLN A 43 4.43 1.58 18.39
N ARG A 44 4.71 1.94 17.13
CA ARG A 44 3.96 1.48 15.96
C ARG A 44 4.06 -0.03 15.78
N VAL A 45 5.27 -0.60 15.89
CA VAL A 45 5.49 -2.05 15.77
C VAL A 45 4.78 -2.81 16.89
N LEU A 46 4.89 -2.34 18.13
CA LEU A 46 4.22 -2.97 19.27
C LEU A 46 2.69 -2.92 19.13
N SER A 47 2.15 -1.78 18.70
CA SER A 47 0.70 -1.63 18.47
C SER A 47 0.19 -2.59 17.39
N LYS A 48 0.93 -2.72 16.28
CA LYS A 48 0.58 -3.66 15.21
C LYS A 48 0.61 -5.12 15.68
N TYR A 49 1.58 -5.48 16.51
CA TYR A 49 1.64 -6.82 17.09
C TYR A 49 0.43 -7.10 18.00
N GLU A 50 0.04 -6.13 18.83
CA GLU A 50 -1.17 -6.24 19.66
C GLU A 50 -2.45 -6.34 18.83
N GLU A 51 -2.54 -5.61 17.72
CA GLU A 51 -3.65 -5.75 16.76
C GLU A 51 -3.71 -7.14 16.14
N MET A 52 -2.57 -7.76 15.81
CA MET A 52 -2.53 -9.13 15.29
C MET A 52 -2.92 -10.18 16.33
N LEU A 53 -2.67 -9.92 17.62
CA LEU A 53 -3.09 -10.77 18.73
C LEU A 53 -4.60 -10.68 19.00
N LYS A 54 -5.24 -9.55 18.69
CA LYS A 54 -6.69 -9.46 18.71
C LYS A 54 -7.20 -10.38 17.61
N VAL A 55 -7.85 -11.48 18.01
CA VAL A 55 -8.55 -12.38 17.08
C VAL A 55 -9.39 -11.51 16.16
N PRO A 56 -9.39 -11.72 14.83
CA PRO A 56 -10.33 -11.05 13.97
C PRO A 56 -11.71 -11.51 14.43
N THR A 57 -12.35 -10.72 15.30
CA THR A 57 -13.78 -10.82 15.49
C THR A 57 -14.28 -10.53 14.09
N SER A 58 -14.70 -11.60 13.40
CA SER A 58 -15.49 -11.51 12.19
C SER A 58 -16.42 -10.35 12.46
N LYS A 59 -16.25 -9.27 11.71
CA LYS A 59 -17.14 -8.12 11.76
C LYS A 59 -18.49 -8.75 11.54
N SER A 60 -19.23 -8.99 12.63
CA SER A 60 -20.42 -9.82 12.58
C SER A 60 -21.23 -9.14 11.50
N ALA A 61 -21.53 -9.87 10.43
CA ALA A 61 -22.44 -9.37 9.44
C ALA A 61 -23.65 -8.92 10.25
N SER A 62 -23.79 -7.60 10.41
CA SER A 62 -24.99 -7.02 10.95
C SER A 62 -25.99 -7.41 9.90
N VAL A 63 -26.66 -8.54 10.14
CA VAL A 63 -27.88 -8.91 9.45
C VAL A 63 -28.75 -7.68 9.67
N SER A 64 -28.79 -6.83 8.65
CA SER A 64 -29.70 -5.72 8.59
C SER A 64 -31.06 -6.39 8.60
N GLU A 65 -31.65 -6.47 9.79
CA GLU A 65 -33.03 -6.88 9.97
C GLU A 65 -33.86 -6.08 8.97
N PRO A 66 -34.73 -6.72 8.17
CA PRO A 66 -35.45 -6.03 7.11
C PRO A 66 -36.31 -4.94 7.74
N ALA A 67 -35.92 -3.67 7.51
CA ALA A 67 -36.65 -2.51 7.98
C ALA A 67 -38.08 -2.56 7.41
N SER A 68 -39.07 -2.74 8.29
CA SER A 68 -40.48 -2.67 7.91
C SER A 68 -40.85 -1.21 7.69
N ILE A 69 -41.01 -0.82 6.43
CA ILE A 69 -41.40 0.54 6.04
C ILE A 69 -42.92 0.67 6.26
N PRO A 70 -43.41 1.57 7.14
CA PRO A 70 -44.83 1.85 7.19
C PRO A 70 -45.26 2.56 5.90
N VAL A 71 -46.18 1.94 5.18
CA VAL A 71 -46.85 2.52 4.01
C VAL A 71 -47.79 3.61 4.50
N ASN A 72 -47.41 4.88 4.34
CA ASN A 72 -48.35 5.98 4.47
C ASN A 72 -49.14 6.09 3.16
N VAL A 73 -50.44 5.82 3.21
CA VAL A 73 -51.39 6.11 2.14
C VAL A 73 -52.06 7.42 2.53
N GLU A 74 -51.65 8.54 1.94
CA GLU A 74 -52.41 9.79 2.02
C GLU A 74 -52.38 10.52 0.67
N ASP A 75 -53.55 11.09 0.37
CA ASP A 75 -54.14 11.32 -0.93
C ASP A 75 -53.56 12.50 -1.76
N GLU A 76 -53.77 12.33 -3.06
CA GLU A 76 -53.67 13.28 -4.17
C GLU A 76 -54.31 14.66 -3.90
N ALA A 77 -53.49 15.72 -3.93
CA ALA A 77 -53.91 17.08 -4.33
C ALA A 77 -52.69 17.96 -4.75
N SER A 78 -52.39 17.92 -6.05
CA SER A 78 -51.66 18.84 -6.96
C SER A 78 -51.78 20.37 -6.68
N PRO A 79 -50.99 21.30 -7.29
CA PRO A 79 -49.61 21.31 -7.80
C PRO A 79 -48.75 22.52 -7.29
N GLY A 80 -47.42 22.49 -7.46
CA GLY A 80 -46.58 23.68 -7.25
C GLY A 80 -45.06 23.51 -7.50
N ALA A 81 -44.66 23.68 -8.76
CA ALA A 81 -43.37 24.13 -9.29
C ALA A 81 -42.05 23.98 -8.46
N ALA A 82 -41.11 23.20 -9.01
CA ALA A 82 -39.77 23.63 -9.49
C ALA A 82 -38.60 22.68 -9.13
N GLN A 83 -38.01 22.12 -10.20
CA GLN A 83 -36.65 21.60 -10.35
C GLN A 83 -36.29 20.25 -9.70
N GLU A 84 -36.58 19.21 -10.48
CA GLU A 84 -35.83 17.98 -10.56
C GLU A 84 -34.44 18.24 -11.17
N ASP A 85 -33.36 17.85 -10.47
CA ASP A 85 -32.20 17.31 -11.17
C ASP A 85 -31.64 16.11 -10.39
N THR A 86 -32.15 14.98 -10.84
CA THR A 86 -31.69 13.62 -10.64
C THR A 86 -30.16 13.45 -10.68
N LEU A 87 -29.56 13.17 -9.51
CA LEU A 87 -28.27 12.49 -9.43
C LEU A 87 -28.42 11.02 -9.88
N ILE A 88 -28.66 10.81 -11.18
CA ILE A 88 -28.57 9.47 -11.77
C ILE A 88 -27.10 9.12 -11.80
N ARG A 89 -26.67 8.24 -10.88
CA ARG A 89 -25.44 7.45 -11.03
C ARG A 89 -25.63 6.54 -12.25
N SER A 90 -25.39 7.11 -13.43
CA SER A 90 -25.45 6.43 -14.71
C SER A 90 -24.41 5.31 -14.73
N ARG A 91 -24.86 4.07 -14.54
CA ARG A 91 -24.20 2.90 -15.09
C ARG A 91 -24.68 2.77 -16.53
N PHE A 92 -24.02 3.48 -17.45
CA PHE A 92 -24.21 3.26 -18.88
C PHE A 92 -22.88 2.88 -19.54
N SER A 93 -22.77 1.59 -19.82
CA SER A 93 -21.74 0.97 -20.63
C SER A 93 -21.66 1.65 -21.99
N LYS A 94 -20.47 2.14 -22.37
CA LYS A 94 -20.10 2.35 -23.77
C LYS A 94 -18.93 1.40 -24.07
N PRO A 95 -19.03 0.50 -25.07
CA PRO A 95 -17.90 -0.32 -25.46
C PRO A 95 -16.95 0.55 -26.27
N LEU A 96 -15.81 0.91 -25.69
CA LEU A 96 -14.70 1.41 -26.51
C LEU A 96 -14.13 0.20 -27.27
N LYS A 97 -14.07 0.35 -28.59
CA LYS A 97 -13.54 -0.61 -29.56
C LYS A 97 -12.21 -1.21 -29.06
N PRO A 98 -11.96 -2.53 -29.23
CA PRO A 98 -10.64 -3.08 -29.01
C PRO A 98 -9.71 -2.46 -30.04
N HIS A 99 -8.79 -1.62 -29.57
CA HIS A 99 -7.66 -1.19 -30.40
C HIS A 99 -6.86 -2.45 -30.76
N PRO A 100 -6.55 -2.72 -32.04
CA PRO A 100 -5.64 -3.80 -32.37
C PRO A 100 -4.30 -3.47 -31.71
N ARG A 101 -3.94 -4.24 -30.68
CA ARG A 101 -2.66 -4.18 -29.99
C ARG A 101 -1.63 -4.88 -30.87
N LEU A 102 -1.29 -4.26 -32.00
CA LEU A 102 -0.23 -4.74 -32.87
C LEU A 102 0.98 -3.82 -32.67
N GLY A 103 1.74 -4.06 -31.60
CA GLY A 103 3.00 -3.34 -31.35
C GLY A 103 3.34 -3.12 -29.87
N GLU A 104 2.36 -3.17 -28.97
CA GLU A 104 2.64 -3.00 -27.53
C GLU A 104 3.34 -4.23 -26.94
N ASP A 105 3.05 -5.41 -27.47
CA ASP A 105 3.62 -6.69 -27.01
C ASP A 105 5.16 -6.75 -27.14
N VAL A 106 5.71 -6.05 -28.13
CA VAL A 106 7.16 -5.97 -28.36
C VAL A 106 7.80 -4.97 -27.39
N ALA A 107 7.13 -3.85 -27.13
CA ALA A 107 7.61 -2.83 -26.19
C ALA A 107 7.58 -3.31 -24.74
N ILE A 108 6.55 -4.10 -24.36
CA ILE A 108 6.47 -4.70 -23.02
C ILE A 108 7.50 -5.83 -22.83
N SER A 109 7.83 -6.57 -23.89
CA SER A 109 8.85 -7.63 -23.85
C SER A 109 10.26 -7.08 -23.60
N ASP A 110 10.61 -5.94 -24.22
CA ASP A 110 11.90 -5.26 -24.00
C ASP A 110 12.02 -4.67 -22.57
N LEU A 111 10.90 -4.19 -22.02
CA LEU A 111 10.81 -3.72 -20.63
C LEU A 111 11.06 -4.85 -19.63
N ASP A 112 10.47 -6.04 -19.86
CA ASP A 112 10.68 -7.21 -19.01
C ASP A 112 12.14 -7.69 -19.09
N ASP A 113 12.77 -7.63 -20.26
CA ASP A 113 14.18 -8.01 -20.44
C ASP A 113 15.14 -7.08 -19.67
N MET A 114 14.86 -5.78 -19.58
CA MET A 114 15.67 -4.83 -18.79
C MET A 114 15.50 -5.02 -17.28
N ILE A 115 14.29 -5.38 -16.83
CA ILE A 115 13.97 -5.50 -15.39
C ILE A 115 14.38 -6.86 -14.83
N PHE A 116 14.13 -7.94 -15.57
CA PHE A 116 14.33 -9.32 -15.10
C PHE A 116 15.58 -9.98 -15.67
N GLY A 117 16.20 -9.36 -16.69
CA GLY A 117 17.30 -9.94 -17.44
C GLY A 117 16.82 -11.04 -18.38
N LYS A 118 17.35 -11.05 -19.61
CA LYS A 118 17.03 -12.03 -20.67
C LYS A 118 17.20 -13.47 -20.16
N LYS A 119 16.10 -14.14 -19.80
CA LYS A 119 16.13 -15.53 -19.34
C LYS A 119 16.10 -16.49 -20.55
N GLY A 120 17.24 -16.64 -21.23
CA GLY A 120 17.43 -17.70 -22.21
C GLY A 120 18.42 -17.38 -23.35
N GLY A 121 19.66 -17.84 -23.17
CA GLY A 121 20.67 -18.25 -24.17
C GLY A 121 20.66 -17.71 -25.62
N ASN A 122 21.71 -16.91 -25.90
CA ASN A 122 22.50 -16.81 -27.13
C ASN A 122 21.86 -16.29 -28.43
N SER A 123 22.22 -15.04 -28.81
CA SER A 123 22.63 -14.70 -30.18
C SER A 123 23.12 -13.24 -30.25
N GLY A 124 24.35 -13.01 -30.71
CA GLY A 124 24.77 -11.68 -31.18
C GLY A 124 26.24 -11.34 -31.00
N GLU A 125 27.11 -12.01 -31.75
CA GLU A 125 28.46 -11.53 -32.03
C GLU A 125 28.42 -10.16 -32.73
N ARG A 126 29.22 -9.21 -32.22
CA ARG A 126 29.75 -7.94 -32.80
C ARG A 126 30.19 -7.09 -31.59
N ASP A 127 31.33 -6.44 -31.52
CA ASP A 127 32.40 -6.19 -32.48
C ASP A 127 33.59 -5.67 -31.64
N SER A 128 34.79 -5.86 -32.18
CA SER A 128 36.06 -5.60 -31.50
C SER A 128 36.42 -4.12 -31.56
N HIS A 129 36.69 -3.48 -30.42
CA HIS A 129 37.43 -2.21 -30.32
C HIS A 129 37.63 -1.92 -28.82
N LYS A 130 38.76 -1.48 -28.26
CA LYS A 130 40.18 -1.38 -28.61
C LYS A 130 40.84 -0.90 -27.29
N ASP A 131 42.12 -1.19 -27.13
CA ASP A 131 43.07 -0.53 -26.20
C ASP A 131 42.86 -0.83 -24.71
N ASP A 132 43.82 -1.54 -24.09
CA ASP A 132 44.59 -0.94 -23.00
C ASP A 132 45.77 -1.80 -22.53
N HIS A 133 46.90 -1.10 -22.43
CA HIS A 133 47.98 -1.24 -21.47
C HIS A 133 48.91 -2.46 -21.48
N HIS A 134 50.07 -2.19 -22.09
CA HIS A 134 51.40 -2.59 -21.66
C HIS A 134 51.51 -2.76 -20.13
N SER A 135 51.85 -3.96 -19.66
CA SER A 135 52.42 -4.16 -18.32
C SER A 135 53.39 -5.34 -18.31
N LEU A 136 54.64 -5.00 -18.61
CA LEU A 136 55.88 -5.41 -17.95
C LEU A 136 55.84 -6.65 -17.03
N ILE A 137 56.51 -7.73 -17.47
CA ILE A 137 57.40 -8.57 -16.64
C ILE A 137 58.62 -8.93 -17.49
#